data_AF-A0A418VAR0-F1
#
_entry.id   AF-A0A418VAR0-F1
#
_cell.length_a   1.000
_cell.length_b   1.000
_cell.length_c   1.000
_cell.angle_alpha   90.00
_cell.angle_beta   90.00
_cell.angle_gamma   90.00
#
_symmetry.space_group_name_H-M   'P 1'
#
loop_
_entity.id
_entity.type
_entity.pdbx_description
1 polymer ?
#
loop_
_entity_poly.entity_id
_entity_poly.type
_entity_poly.pdbx_seq_one_letter_code
_entity_poly.pdbx_strand_id
1 'polypeptide(L)'
;MTAPQTTPEPAATADLAHSIQNMLPDLSVGALLGFATGVAVKFVGRIALIVVGLLFIAVQLLAWTGIITVDWLKLQSLTEPILQRGKDSGVPWALRMLTANLPFAGAFLAGLLLGLRWRT
;
A
#
# COMPACT_ATOMS: atom_id res chain seq x y z
N MET A 1 -49.59 12.26 24.45
CA MET A 1 -48.54 11.97 23.45
C MET A 1 -47.24 12.50 24.00
N THR A 2 -46.51 11.66 24.73
CA THR A 2 -45.24 12.01 25.39
C THR A 2 -44.10 11.54 24.49
N ALA A 3 -43.25 12.46 24.05
CA ALA A 3 -42.13 12.17 23.14
C ALA A 3 -41.10 11.22 23.77
N PRO A 4 -40.48 10.31 23.01
CA PRO A 4 -39.39 9.49 23.51
C PRO A 4 -38.16 10.38 23.79
N GLN A 5 -37.77 10.47 25.05
CA GLN A 5 -36.59 11.20 25.50
C GLN A 5 -35.33 10.46 25.03
N THR A 6 -34.69 10.92 23.96
CA THR A 6 -33.36 10.47 23.56
C THR A 6 -32.31 11.24 24.37
N THR A 7 -32.01 10.76 25.58
CA THR A 7 -30.81 11.18 26.32
C THR A 7 -29.65 10.28 25.88
N PRO A 8 -28.52 10.81 25.37
CA PRO A 8 -27.36 9.98 25.05
C PRO A 8 -26.81 9.33 26.33
N GLU A 9 -26.72 8.01 26.33
CA GLU A 9 -26.34 7.20 27.49
C GLU A 9 -24.83 7.38 27.82
N PRO A 10 -24.47 7.91 29.01
CA PRO A 10 -23.06 8.10 29.41
C PRO A 10 -22.25 6.79 29.45
N ALA A 11 -22.92 5.67 29.73
CA ALA A 11 -22.29 4.35 29.78
C ALA A 11 -21.82 3.86 28.40
N ALA A 12 -22.67 3.99 27.36
CA ALA A 12 -22.30 3.61 26.00
C ALA A 12 -21.09 4.40 25.47
N THR A 13 -20.99 5.69 25.83
CA THR A 13 -19.86 6.54 25.43
C THR A 13 -18.56 6.12 26.12
N ALA A 14 -18.64 5.72 27.39
CA ALA A 14 -17.49 5.24 28.17
C ALA A 14 -16.97 3.89 27.66
N ASP A 15 -17.86 2.96 27.31
CA ASP A 15 -17.50 1.66 26.74
C ASP A 15 -16.84 1.78 25.36
N LEU A 16 -17.36 2.69 24.52
CA LEU A 16 -16.72 3.03 23.25
C LEU A 16 -15.34 3.66 23.45
N ALA A 17 -15.21 4.61 24.37
CA ALA A 17 -13.91 5.23 24.68
C ALA A 17 -12.89 4.18 25.17
N HIS A 18 -13.31 3.21 25.98
CA HIS A 18 -12.43 2.16 26.50
C HIS A 18 -12.02 1.15 25.40
N SER A 19 -12.93 0.80 24.50
CA SER A 19 -12.61 -0.06 23.35
C SER A 19 -11.62 0.61 22.38
N ILE A 20 -11.76 1.91 22.11
CA ILE A 20 -10.81 2.69 21.31
C ILE A 20 -9.45 2.79 22.01
N GLN A 21 -9.43 3.02 23.33
CA GLN A 21 -8.19 3.06 24.13
C GLN A 21 -7.40 1.75 24.02
N ASN A 22 -8.09 0.61 24.03
CA ASN A 22 -7.44 -0.70 23.90
C ASN A 22 -6.92 -0.96 22.48
N MET A 23 -7.54 -0.39 21.45
CA MET A 23 -7.07 -0.48 20.05
C MET A 23 -6.02 0.59 19.68
N LEU A 24 -5.90 1.65 20.48
CA LEU A 24 -5.04 2.80 20.22
C LEU A 24 -3.55 2.44 19.99
N PRO A 25 -2.96 1.48 20.73
CA PRO A 25 -1.60 1.02 20.46
C PRO A 25 -1.45 0.46 19.05
N ASP A 26 -2.35 -0.46 18.64
CA ASP A 26 -2.31 -1.09 17.32
C ASP A 26 -2.60 -0.10 16.19
N LEU A 27 -3.50 0.86 16.40
CA LEU A 27 -3.76 1.94 15.46
C LEU A 27 -2.53 2.83 15.28
N SER A 28 -1.86 3.21 16.37
CA SER A 28 -0.69 4.10 16.30
C SER A 28 0.49 3.46 15.59
N VAL A 29 0.80 2.20 15.91
CA VAL A 29 1.87 1.43 15.26
C VAL A 29 1.52 1.18 13.80
N GLY A 30 0.28 0.80 13.49
CA GLY A 30 -0.21 0.64 12.13
C GLY A 30 -0.03 1.92 11.32
N ALA A 31 -0.49 3.06 11.82
CA ALA A 31 -0.36 4.36 11.15
C ALA A 31 1.10 4.77 10.92
N LEU A 32 1.98 4.61 11.91
CA LEU A 32 3.40 4.94 11.79
C LEU A 32 4.11 4.05 10.76
N LEU A 33 3.88 2.74 10.84
CA LEU A 33 4.46 1.78 9.89
C LEU A 33 3.91 2.00 8.48
N GLY A 34 2.61 2.28 8.36
CA GLY A 34 1.96 2.64 7.10
C GLY A 34 2.61 3.86 6.50
N PHE A 35 2.76 4.93 7.29
CA PHE A 35 3.40 6.17 6.87
C PHE A 35 4.84 5.95 6.41
N ALA A 36 5.66 5.26 7.22
CA ALA A 36 7.04 4.94 6.87
C ALA A 36 7.13 4.10 5.59
N THR A 37 6.24 3.11 5.43
CA THR A 37 6.14 2.29 4.22
C THR A 37 5.79 3.14 3.00
N GLY A 38 4.79 4.04 3.12
CA GLY A 38 4.40 4.93 2.04
C GLY A 38 5.52 5.85 1.56
N VAL A 39 6.30 6.39 2.49
CA VAL A 39 7.49 7.20 2.17
C VAL A 39 8.57 6.35 1.49
N ALA A 40 8.83 5.14 1.99
CA ALA A 40 9.82 4.23 1.41
C ALA A 40 9.43 3.78 -0.01
N VAL A 41 8.16 3.43 -0.24
CA VAL A 41 7.62 3.06 -1.55
C VAL A 41 7.85 4.16 -2.58
N LYS A 42 7.68 5.43 -2.18
CA LYS A 42 7.94 6.57 -3.07
C LYS A 42 9.41 6.69 -3.46
N PHE A 43 10.32 6.46 -2.52
CA PHE A 43 11.76 6.48 -2.79
C PHE A 43 12.17 5.37 -3.76
N VAL A 44 11.74 4.13 -3.48
CA VAL A 44 11.99 2.97 -4.36
C VAL A 44 11.33 3.15 -5.72
N GLY A 45 10.08 3.63 -5.75
CA GLY A 45 9.32 3.86 -6.98
C GLY A 45 9.99 4.90 -7.88
N ARG A 46 10.54 5.98 -7.32
CA ARG A 46 11.32 6.96 -8.09
C ARG A 46 12.56 6.34 -8.73
N ILE A 47 13.34 5.57 -7.96
CA ILE A 47 14.53 4.90 -8.48
C ILE A 47 14.14 3.91 -9.58
N ALA A 48 13.09 3.11 -9.35
CA ALA A 48 12.58 2.16 -10.33
C ALA A 48 12.17 2.85 -11.63
N LEU A 49 11.43 3.97 -11.56
CA LEU A 49 11.05 4.74 -12.74
C LEU A 49 12.26 5.30 -13.50
N ILE A 50 13.27 5.80 -12.78
CA ILE A 50 14.51 6.28 -13.40
C ILE A 50 15.23 5.13 -14.12
N VAL A 51 15.37 3.98 -13.46
CA VAL A 51 16.02 2.79 -14.04
C VAL A 51 15.28 2.31 -15.28
N VAL A 52 13.94 2.19 -15.21
CA VAL A 52 13.12 1.77 -16.34
C VAL A 52 13.21 2.78 -17.49
N GLY A 53 13.15 4.08 -17.22
CA GLY A 53 13.31 5.11 -18.23
C GLY A 53 14.70 5.09 -18.87
N LEU A 54 15.75 4.92 -18.08
CA LEU A 54 17.13 4.81 -18.59
C LEU A 54 17.32 3.57 -19.45
N LEU A 55 16.78 2.43 -19.01
CA LEU A 55 16.79 1.19 -19.77
C LEU A 55 16.06 1.37 -21.10
N PHE A 56 14.91 2.05 -21.09
CA PHE A 56 14.15 2.35 -22.31
C PHE A 56 14.96 3.20 -23.28
N ILE A 57 15.62 4.27 -22.81
CA ILE A 57 16.49 5.11 -23.64
C ILE A 57 17.64 4.29 -24.21
N ALA A 58 18.30 3.46 -23.40
CA ALA A 58 19.39 2.59 -23.84
C ALA A 58 18.94 1.62 -24.93
N VAL A 59 17.79 0.96 -24.76
CA VAL A 59 17.20 0.09 -25.77
C VAL A 59 16.89 0.87 -27.05
N GLN A 60 16.34 2.08 -26.95
CA GLN A 60 15.99 2.91 -28.10
C GLN A 60 17.22 3.31 -28.93
N LEU A 61 18.32 3.70 -28.25
CA LEU A 61 19.59 4.02 -28.92
C LEU A 61 20.19 2.80 -29.62
N LEU A 62 20.13 1.64 -28.97
CA LEU A 62 20.70 0.41 -29.50
C LEU A 62 19.86 -0.17 -30.66
N ALA A 63 18.54 0.02 -30.61
CA ALA A 63 17.63 -0.25 -31.71
C ALA A 63 17.90 0.68 -32.91
N TRP A 64 18.17 1.97 -32.67
CA TRP A 64 18.49 2.91 -33.74
C TRP A 64 19.77 2.55 -34.50
N THR A 65 20.77 1.99 -33.81
CA THR A 65 22.00 1.47 -34.44
C THR A 65 21.81 0.13 -35.17
N GLY A 66 20.64 -0.50 -35.07
CA GLY A 66 20.35 -1.80 -35.67
C GLY A 66 21.04 -3.00 -34.99
N ILE A 67 21.66 -2.79 -33.82
CA ILE A 67 22.43 -3.82 -33.10
C ILE A 67 21.52 -4.76 -32.29
N ILE A 68 20.32 -4.30 -31.88
CA ILE A 68 19.36 -5.12 -31.09
C ILE A 68 18.01 -5.23 -31.78
N THR A 69 17.53 -6.47 -31.90
CA THR A 69 16.14 -6.81 -32.21
C THR A 69 15.41 -7.13 -30.91
N VAL A 70 14.34 -6.40 -30.58
CA VAL A 70 13.57 -6.64 -29.35
C VAL A 70 12.78 -7.94 -29.50
N ASP A 71 13.19 -8.97 -28.78
CA ASP A 71 12.47 -10.25 -28.72
C ASP A 71 11.35 -10.16 -27.67
N TRP A 72 10.15 -9.81 -28.15
CA TRP A 72 8.96 -9.69 -27.32
C TRP A 72 8.58 -11.00 -26.63
N LEU A 73 8.90 -12.15 -27.22
CA LEU A 73 8.58 -13.47 -26.64
C LEU A 73 9.46 -13.76 -25.43
N LYS A 74 10.75 -13.43 -25.54
CA LYS A 74 11.69 -13.53 -24.43
C LYS A 74 11.35 -12.53 -23.31
N LEU A 75 10.91 -11.32 -23.66
CA LEU A 75 10.45 -10.34 -22.66
C LEU A 75 9.21 -10.83 -21.91
N GLN A 76 8.24 -11.41 -22.61
CA GLN A 76 7.04 -11.97 -22.00
C GLN A 76 7.39 -13.11 -21.02
N SER A 77 8.21 -14.07 -21.43
CA SER A 77 8.61 -15.19 -20.56
C SER A 77 9.40 -14.79 -19.32
N LEU A 78 10.15 -13.67 -19.37
CA LEU A 78 10.82 -13.10 -18.19
C LEU A 78 9.85 -12.37 -17.26
N THR A 79 8.86 -11.69 -17.83
CA THR A 79 7.94 -10.82 -17.08
C THR A 79 6.82 -11.64 -16.43
N GLU A 80 6.33 -12.66 -17.11
CA GLU A 80 5.25 -13.55 -16.67
C GLU A 80 5.45 -14.16 -15.27
N PRO A 81 6.59 -14.79 -14.91
CA PRO A 81 6.79 -15.36 -13.58
C PRO A 81 6.88 -14.29 -12.48
N ILE A 82 7.30 -13.06 -12.81
CA ILE A 82 7.36 -11.95 -11.86
C ILE A 82 5.93 -11.48 -11.54
N LEU A 83 5.10 -11.30 -12.58
CA LEU A 83 3.70 -10.92 -12.40
C LEU A 83 2.90 -12.01 -11.69
N GLN A 84 3.09 -13.28 -12.07
CA GLN A 84 2.41 -14.41 -11.45
C GLN A 84 2.78 -14.52 -9.96
N ARG A 85 4.07 -14.48 -9.60
CA ARG A 85 4.49 -14.52 -8.18
C ARG A 85 3.90 -13.38 -7.34
N GLY A 86 3.86 -12.16 -7.89
CA GLY A 86 3.26 -11.02 -7.22
C GLY A 86 1.76 -11.22 -6.94
N LYS A 87 1.04 -11.75 -7.94
CA LYS A 87 -0.40 -11.98 -7.88
C LYS A 87 -0.78 -13.16 -6.97
N ASP A 88 -0.02 -14.25 -7.02
CA ASP A 88 -0.36 -15.50 -6.34
C ASP A 88 0.05 -15.52 -4.87
N SER A 89 1.12 -14.80 -4.50
CA SER A 89 1.69 -14.87 -3.15
C SER A 89 1.68 -13.54 -2.39
N GLY A 90 2.01 -12.42 -3.05
CA GLY A 90 2.17 -11.14 -2.38
C GLY A 90 0.85 -10.48 -1.98
N VAL A 91 -0.06 -10.34 -2.95
CA VAL A 91 -1.37 -9.72 -2.76
C VAL A 91 -2.24 -10.47 -1.75
N PRO A 92 -2.48 -11.79 -1.87
CA PRO A 92 -3.33 -12.51 -0.92
C PRO A 92 -2.74 -12.59 0.49
N TRP A 93 -1.41 -12.67 0.64
CA TRP A 93 -0.77 -12.61 1.95
C TRP A 93 -0.97 -11.24 2.62
N ALA A 94 -0.74 -10.16 1.88
CA ALA A 94 -0.95 -8.80 2.38
C ALA A 94 -2.41 -8.57 2.76
N LEU A 95 -3.36 -9.00 1.92
CA LEU A 95 -4.80 -8.92 2.21
C LEU A 95 -5.17 -9.72 3.45
N ARG A 96 -4.60 -10.92 3.65
CA ARG A 96 -4.87 -11.76 4.83
C ARG A 96 -4.35 -11.13 6.12
N MET A 97 -3.18 -10.49 6.09
CA MET A 97 -2.66 -9.73 7.23
C MET A 97 -3.54 -8.50 7.53
N LEU A 98 -4.07 -7.85 6.48
CA LEU A 98 -4.96 -6.69 6.58
C LEU A 98 -6.34 -7.09 7.16
N THR A 99 -6.93 -8.20 6.71
CA THR A 99 -8.24 -8.65 7.20
C THR A 99 -8.16 -9.35 8.56
N ALA A 100 -7.00 -9.86 8.96
CA ALA A 100 -6.81 -10.44 10.29
C ALA A 100 -6.84 -9.39 11.42
N ASN A 101 -6.48 -8.13 11.14
CA ASN A 101 -6.48 -7.04 12.12
C ASN A 101 -7.08 -5.77 11.50
N LEU A 102 -8.41 -5.72 11.34
CA LEU A 102 -9.13 -4.55 10.83
C LEU A 102 -8.71 -3.19 11.44
N PRO A 103 -8.60 -3.02 12.78
CA PRO A 103 -8.16 -1.76 13.38
C PRO A 103 -6.75 -1.33 12.92
N PHE A 104 -5.80 -2.26 12.94
CA PHE A 104 -4.42 -2.05 12.46
C PHE A 104 -4.40 -1.75 10.96
N ALA A 105 -5.14 -2.52 10.16
CA ALA A 105 -5.23 -2.37 8.72
C ALA A 105 -5.78 -1.01 8.28
N GLY A 106 -6.85 -0.55 8.93
CA GLY A 106 -7.41 0.76 8.68
C GLY A 106 -6.40 1.86 8.96
N ALA A 107 -5.72 1.79 10.11
CA ALA A 107 -4.70 2.77 10.46
C ALA A 107 -3.46 2.70 9.55
N PHE A 108 -3.01 1.50 9.19
CA PHE A 108 -1.90 1.28 8.28
C PHE A 108 -2.19 1.84 6.89
N LEU A 109 -3.36 1.54 6.32
CA LEU A 109 -3.75 2.08 5.01
C LEU A 109 -3.88 3.61 5.05
N ALA A 110 -4.46 4.17 6.12
CA ALA A 110 -4.55 5.61 6.30
C ALA A 110 -3.15 6.25 6.40
N GLY A 111 -2.26 5.68 7.21
CA GLY A 111 -0.87 6.10 7.32
C GLY A 111 -0.11 5.98 6.01
N LEU A 112 -0.29 4.89 5.27
CA LEU A 112 0.33 4.64 3.96
C LEU A 112 -0.11 5.68 2.94
N LEU A 113 -1.41 5.93 2.79
CA LEU A 113 -1.92 6.96 1.88
C LEU A 113 -1.39 8.35 2.25
N LEU A 114 -1.33 8.66 3.55
CA LEU A 114 -0.76 9.90 4.04
C LEU A 114 0.75 10.01 3.73
N GLY A 115 1.51 8.93 3.89
CA GLY A 115 2.94 8.85 3.57
C GLY A 115 3.23 9.01 2.08
N LEU A 116 2.39 8.44 1.20
CA LEU A 116 2.47 8.70 -0.24
C LEU A 116 2.16 10.18 -0.56
N ARG A 117 1.16 10.77 0.12
CA ARG A 117 0.69 12.15 -0.10
C ARG A 117 1.59 13.23 0.52
N TRP A 118 2.35 12.96 1.58
CA TRP A 118 3.12 13.96 2.36
C TRP A 118 4.06 14.85 1.54
N ARG A 119 4.37 14.51 0.29
CA ARG A 119 5.30 15.27 -0.55
C ARG A 119 4.89 15.41 -2.02
N THR A 120 3.62 15.73 -2.28
CA THR A 120 3.27 16.61 -3.41
C THR A 120 3.30 18.02 -2.90
#